data_AF-H5SPH2-F1
#
_entry.id   AF-H5SPH2-F1
#
_cell.length_a   1.000
_cell.length_b   1.000
_cell.length_c   1.000
_cell.angle_alpha   90.00
_cell.angle_beta   90.00
_cell.angle_gamma   90.00
#
_symmetry.space_group_name_H-M   'P 1'
#
loop_
_entity.id
_entity.type
_entity.pdbx_description
1 polymer ?
#
loop_
_entity_poly.entity_id
_entity_poly.type
_entity_poly.pdbx_seq_one_letter_code
_entity_poly.pdbx_strand_id
1 'polypeptide(L)'
;MKSTRERILQILARHPRQTINELAEAVGINPISVRHHLNMLQMEGLIASEEERHGVGRPRLVYFLTEKGRERFPGSYLRLMTRLLTQMKETMPAPMVNALFSQIAEELAQEYQEELANMSMEERLELVKELLSQEGFTVEWERTGDEYKIHEITCPYYHIGVNHPEVCTIDQALISKMLAVPAEKVQCILSGSTYCTYVIHQPMEKES
;
A
#
# COMPACT_ATOMS: atom_id res chain seq x y z
N MET A 1 -22.09 7.29 -11.22
CA MET A 1 -21.68 7.02 -12.62
C MET A 1 -20.17 7.02 -12.66
N LYS A 2 -19.53 6.06 -13.34
CA LYS A 2 -18.07 6.01 -13.45
C LYS A 2 -17.58 7.14 -14.35
N SER A 3 -16.51 7.83 -13.95
CA SER A 3 -15.93 8.91 -14.77
C SER A 3 -15.37 8.37 -16.10
N THR A 4 -15.24 9.21 -17.12
CA THR A 4 -14.62 8.82 -18.40
C THR A 4 -13.21 8.27 -18.19
N ARG A 5 -12.43 8.86 -17.27
CA ARG A 5 -11.09 8.37 -16.88
C ARG A 5 -11.14 6.94 -16.31
N GLU A 6 -12.06 6.64 -15.41
CA GLU A 6 -12.23 5.26 -14.90
C GLU A 6 -12.63 4.27 -15.98
N ARG A 7 -13.47 4.69 -16.93
CA ARG A 7 -13.86 3.84 -18.07
C ARG A 7 -12.65 3.55 -18.97
N ILE A 8 -11.83 4.56 -19.28
CA ILE A 8 -10.57 4.39 -20.03
C ILE A 8 -9.65 3.40 -19.32
N LEU A 9 -9.42 3.57 -18.01
CA LEU A 9 -8.58 2.65 -17.23
C LEU A 9 -9.14 1.21 -17.25
N GLN A 10 -10.46 1.03 -17.15
CA GLN A 10 -11.11 -0.30 -17.24
C GLN A 10 -10.94 -0.95 -18.61
N ILE A 11 -11.00 -0.16 -19.69
CA ILE A 11 -10.75 -0.67 -21.04
C ILE A 11 -9.30 -1.11 -21.14
N LEU A 12 -8.34 -0.29 -20.71
CA LEU A 12 -6.92 -0.62 -20.73
C LEU A 12 -6.56 -1.82 -19.84
N ALA A 13 -7.32 -2.06 -18.76
CA ALA A 13 -7.16 -3.24 -17.91
C ALA A 13 -7.61 -4.54 -18.61
N ARG A 14 -8.64 -4.47 -19.46
CA ARG A 14 -9.21 -5.63 -20.16
C ARG A 14 -8.58 -5.87 -21.53
N HIS A 15 -8.24 -4.80 -22.21
CA HIS A 15 -7.64 -4.74 -23.53
C HIS A 15 -6.38 -3.89 -23.42
N PRO A 16 -5.22 -4.49 -23.11
CA PRO A 16 -3.97 -3.77 -23.02
C PRO A 16 -3.63 -3.12 -24.36
N ARG A 17 -2.85 -2.04 -24.32
CA ARG A 17 -2.27 -1.37 -25.49
C ARG A 17 -3.34 -0.94 -26.52
N GLN A 18 -4.02 0.15 -26.23
CA GLN A 18 -5.06 0.70 -27.09
C GLN A 18 -4.65 2.07 -27.64
N THR A 19 -4.99 2.31 -28.89
CA THR A 19 -4.88 3.62 -29.52
C THR A 19 -5.94 4.57 -29.00
N ILE A 20 -5.72 5.87 -29.22
CA ILE A 20 -6.71 6.90 -28.89
C ILE A 20 -8.07 6.68 -29.57
N ASN A 21 -8.08 6.13 -30.79
CA ASN A 21 -9.30 5.91 -31.56
C ASN A 21 -10.11 4.74 -31.00
N GLU A 22 -9.43 3.63 -30.67
CA GLU A 22 -10.07 2.47 -30.04
C GLU A 22 -10.65 2.85 -28.66
N LEU A 23 -9.92 3.66 -27.89
CA LEU A 23 -10.41 4.20 -26.62
C LEU A 23 -11.62 5.11 -26.80
N ALA A 24 -11.58 6.02 -27.78
CA ALA A 24 -12.68 6.94 -28.12
C ALA A 24 -13.96 6.20 -28.50
N GLU A 25 -13.84 5.17 -29.34
CA GLU A 25 -14.95 4.28 -29.69
C GLU A 25 -15.52 3.58 -28.46
N ALA A 26 -14.65 2.97 -27.64
CA ALA A 26 -15.08 2.20 -26.47
C ALA A 26 -15.71 3.06 -25.36
N VAL A 27 -15.28 4.32 -25.19
CA VAL A 27 -15.92 5.25 -24.23
C VAL A 27 -17.08 6.05 -24.81
N GLY A 28 -17.23 6.09 -26.14
CA GLY A 28 -18.32 6.77 -26.84
C GLY A 28 -18.18 8.29 -26.88
N ILE A 29 -16.95 8.80 -26.95
CA ILE A 29 -16.66 10.24 -27.08
C ILE A 29 -15.60 10.48 -28.15
N ASN A 30 -15.44 11.73 -28.59
CA ASN A 30 -14.49 12.05 -29.65
C ASN A 30 -13.01 11.89 -29.19
N PRO A 31 -12.06 11.64 -30.13
CA PRO A 31 -10.65 11.47 -29.80
C PRO A 31 -9.97 12.67 -29.12
N ILE A 32 -10.43 13.89 -29.39
CA ILE A 32 -9.86 15.11 -28.78
C ILE A 32 -10.17 15.13 -27.27
N SER A 33 -11.40 14.81 -26.89
CA SER A 33 -11.83 14.68 -25.50
C SER A 33 -11.11 13.53 -24.79
N VAL A 34 -10.91 12.39 -25.47
CA VAL A 34 -10.07 11.30 -24.93
C VAL A 34 -8.64 11.76 -24.70
N ARG A 35 -8.03 12.51 -25.63
CA ARG A 35 -6.66 13.03 -25.46
C ARG A 35 -6.50 13.81 -24.18
N HIS A 36 -7.47 14.67 -23.85
CA HIS A 36 -7.45 15.42 -22.59
C HIS A 36 -7.43 14.49 -21.36
N HIS A 37 -8.29 13.47 -21.35
CA HIS A 37 -8.30 12.48 -20.27
C HIS A 37 -7.02 11.65 -20.18
N LEU A 38 -6.44 11.26 -21.32
CA LEU A 38 -5.18 10.51 -21.37
C LEU A 38 -4.03 11.34 -20.82
N ASN A 39 -3.95 12.63 -21.16
CA ASN A 39 -2.93 13.52 -20.61
C ASN A 39 -3.03 13.61 -19.07
N MET A 40 -4.23 13.73 -18.51
CA MET A 40 -4.44 13.73 -17.06
C MET A 40 -3.99 12.40 -16.43
N LEU A 41 -4.37 11.26 -17.02
CA LEU A 41 -3.99 9.94 -16.52
C LEU A 41 -2.48 9.70 -16.62
N GLN A 42 -1.81 10.25 -17.64
CA GLN A 42 -0.34 10.22 -17.75
C GLN A 42 0.32 11.08 -16.67
N MET A 43 -0.20 12.28 -16.42
CA MET A 43 0.29 13.13 -15.32
C MET A 43 0.10 12.49 -13.94
N GLU A 44 -0.99 11.75 -13.75
CA GLU A 44 -1.23 10.95 -12.54
C GLU A 44 -0.33 9.70 -12.46
N GLY A 45 0.40 9.38 -13.54
CA GLY A 45 1.28 8.21 -13.65
C GLY A 45 0.53 6.89 -13.78
N LEU A 46 -0.78 6.91 -14.10
CA LEU A 46 -1.62 5.70 -14.20
C LEU A 46 -1.54 5.01 -15.55
N ILE A 47 -1.14 5.74 -16.60
CA ILE A 47 -0.94 5.18 -17.94
C ILE A 47 0.36 5.71 -18.54
N ALA A 48 0.91 4.94 -19.46
CA ALA A 48 2.03 5.34 -20.31
C ALA A 48 1.65 5.14 -21.78
N SER A 49 2.47 5.68 -22.68
CA SER A 49 2.28 5.57 -24.11
C SER A 49 3.58 5.25 -24.84
N GLU A 50 3.48 4.48 -25.91
CA GLU A 50 4.62 4.06 -26.73
C GLU A 50 4.26 4.17 -28.22
N GLU A 51 5.24 4.51 -29.06
CA GLU A 51 5.08 4.43 -30.51
C GLU A 51 5.16 2.98 -30.97
N GLU A 52 4.10 2.50 -31.60
CA GLU A 52 4.01 1.16 -32.16
C GLU A 52 4.03 1.24 -33.69
N ARG A 53 5.03 0.58 -34.30
CA ARG A 53 5.07 0.41 -35.76
C ARG A 53 4.04 -0.64 -36.17
N HIS A 54 3.21 -0.29 -37.14
CA HIS A 54 2.23 -1.20 -37.70
C HIS A 54 2.24 -1.07 -39.23
N GLY A 55 2.92 -2.01 -39.89
CA GLY A 55 3.07 -1.99 -41.36
C GLY A 55 3.89 -0.80 -41.87
N VAL A 56 3.56 -0.35 -43.09
CA VAL A 56 4.22 0.79 -43.74
C VAL A 56 3.47 2.08 -43.38
N GLY A 57 4.14 3.02 -42.70
CA GLY A 57 3.55 4.31 -42.33
C GLY A 57 4.17 4.93 -41.07
N ARG A 58 3.58 6.04 -40.60
CA ARG A 58 3.96 6.67 -39.33
C ARG A 58 3.54 5.76 -38.16
N PRO A 59 4.42 5.53 -37.16
CA PRO A 59 4.05 4.81 -35.95
C PRO A 59 2.80 5.39 -35.28
N ARG A 60 1.95 4.53 -34.72
CA ARG A 60 0.77 4.94 -33.96
C ARG A 60 1.13 4.98 -32.48
N LEU A 61 0.51 5.89 -31.73
CA LEU A 61 0.67 5.90 -30.27
C LEU A 61 -0.32 4.92 -29.63
N VAL A 62 0.18 3.98 -28.85
CA VAL A 62 -0.62 3.07 -28.03
C VAL A 62 -0.45 3.40 -26.56
N TYR A 63 -1.54 3.32 -25.81
CA TYR A 63 -1.60 3.62 -24.38
C TYR A 63 -1.82 2.34 -23.58
N PHE A 64 -1.19 2.24 -22.41
CA PHE A 64 -1.29 1.07 -21.54
C PHE A 64 -1.18 1.47 -20.07
N LEU A 65 -1.70 0.64 -19.17
CA LEU A 65 -1.57 0.87 -17.72
C LEU A 65 -0.11 0.74 -17.30
N THR A 66 0.37 1.70 -16.51
CA THR A 66 1.61 1.56 -15.72
C THR A 66 1.38 0.56 -14.58
N GLU A 67 2.42 0.29 -13.79
CA GLU A 67 2.28 -0.47 -12.54
C GLU A 67 1.25 0.16 -11.60
N LYS A 68 1.42 1.45 -11.28
CA LYS A 68 0.44 2.27 -10.54
C LYS A 68 -0.98 2.23 -11.13
N GLY A 69 -1.09 2.15 -12.45
CA GLY A 69 -2.37 1.99 -13.15
C GLY A 69 -3.00 0.61 -12.95
N ARG A 70 -2.19 -0.45 -12.96
CA ARG A 70 -2.64 -1.83 -12.74
C ARG A 70 -3.12 -2.06 -11.31
N GLU A 71 -2.50 -1.41 -10.33
CA GLU A 71 -2.91 -1.45 -8.92
C GLU A 71 -4.33 -0.95 -8.66
N ARG A 72 -4.89 -0.12 -9.56
CA ARG A 72 -6.31 0.29 -9.51
C ARG A 72 -7.29 -0.86 -9.77
N PHE A 73 -6.80 -2.00 -10.26
CA PHE A 73 -7.59 -3.19 -10.58
C PHE A 73 -7.14 -4.40 -9.76
N PRO A 74 -7.15 -4.33 -8.41
CA PRO A 74 -6.58 -5.37 -7.56
C PRO A 74 -7.38 -6.69 -7.60
N GLY A 75 -8.53 -6.73 -8.28
CA GLY A 75 -9.57 -7.75 -8.08
C GLY A 75 -9.12 -9.20 -8.24
N SER A 76 -8.28 -9.56 -9.20
CA SER A 76 -7.79 -10.95 -9.33
C SER A 76 -6.72 -11.29 -8.29
N TYR A 77 -5.74 -10.41 -8.11
CA TYR A 77 -4.65 -10.62 -7.15
C TYR A 77 -5.16 -10.65 -5.71
N LEU A 78 -5.99 -9.67 -5.31
CA LEU A 78 -6.58 -9.62 -3.98
C LEU A 78 -7.41 -10.87 -3.70
N ARG A 79 -8.21 -11.35 -4.66
CA ARG A 79 -8.95 -12.61 -4.51
C ARG A 79 -8.04 -13.82 -4.35
N LEU A 80 -6.93 -13.88 -5.08
CA LEU A 80 -5.95 -14.95 -4.93
C LEU A 80 -5.29 -14.88 -3.54
N MET A 81 -4.85 -13.70 -3.11
CA MET A 81 -4.24 -13.48 -1.79
C MET A 81 -5.18 -13.88 -0.65
N THR A 82 -6.44 -13.45 -0.68
CA THR A 82 -7.45 -13.88 0.30
C THR A 82 -7.59 -15.41 0.31
N ARG A 83 -7.66 -16.07 -0.84
CA ARG A 83 -7.74 -17.55 -0.91
C ARG A 83 -6.50 -18.22 -0.34
N LEU A 84 -5.31 -17.71 -0.63
CA LEU A 84 -4.05 -18.24 -0.11
C LEU A 84 -4.00 -18.10 1.42
N LEU A 85 -4.32 -16.92 1.95
CA LEU A 85 -4.34 -16.69 3.40
C LEU A 85 -5.39 -17.56 4.11
N THR A 86 -6.57 -17.75 3.51
CA THR A 86 -7.56 -18.69 4.04
C THR A 86 -7.00 -20.11 4.08
N GLN A 87 -6.41 -20.58 2.99
CA GLN A 87 -5.84 -21.93 2.92
C GLN A 87 -4.69 -22.13 3.92
N MET A 88 -3.83 -21.12 4.11
CA MET A 88 -2.76 -21.15 5.11
C MET A 88 -3.34 -21.30 6.52
N LYS A 89 -4.37 -20.52 6.88
CA LYS A 89 -5.05 -20.65 8.18
C LYS A 89 -5.71 -22.00 8.41
N GLU A 90 -6.26 -22.60 7.36
CA GLU A 90 -6.91 -23.91 7.46
C GLU A 90 -5.90 -25.06 7.60
N THR A 91 -4.66 -24.87 7.14
CA THR A 91 -3.65 -25.93 7.07
C THR A 91 -2.56 -25.83 8.13
N MET A 92 -2.41 -24.66 8.77
CA MET A 92 -1.33 -24.37 9.71
C MET A 92 -1.87 -23.90 11.07
N PRO A 93 -1.19 -24.22 12.19
CA PRO A 93 -1.55 -23.68 13.50
C PRO A 93 -1.46 -22.15 13.54
N ALA A 94 -2.38 -21.49 14.23
CA ALA A 94 -2.42 -20.02 14.34
C ALA A 94 -1.09 -19.38 14.80
N PRO A 95 -0.34 -19.93 15.78
CA PRO A 95 0.97 -19.37 16.15
C PRO A 95 1.98 -19.38 15.00
N MET A 96 1.92 -20.38 14.12
CA MET A 96 2.81 -20.47 12.97
C MET A 96 2.44 -19.42 11.91
N VAL A 97 1.15 -19.17 11.69
CA VAL A 97 0.69 -18.10 10.79
C VAL A 97 1.12 -16.73 11.30
N ASN A 98 0.94 -16.45 12.60
CA ASN A 98 1.39 -15.19 13.19
C ASN A 98 2.91 -15.02 13.10
N ALA A 99 3.68 -16.10 13.33
CA ALA A 99 5.14 -16.06 13.20
C ALA A 99 5.60 -15.71 11.78
N LEU A 100 4.88 -16.14 10.73
CA LEU A 100 5.18 -15.73 9.36
C LEU A 100 5.03 -14.22 9.17
N PHE A 101 3.96 -13.62 9.70
CA PHE A 101 3.76 -12.17 9.61
C PHE A 101 4.76 -11.38 10.45
N SER A 102 5.11 -11.87 11.64
CA SER A 102 6.19 -11.27 12.45
C SER A 102 7.55 -11.37 11.76
N GLN A 103 7.81 -12.47 11.03
CA GLN A 103 9.07 -12.65 10.30
C GLN A 103 9.20 -11.65 9.14
N ILE A 104 8.11 -11.33 8.44
CA ILE A 104 8.11 -10.28 7.41
C ILE A 104 8.53 -8.93 8.03
N ALA A 105 7.97 -8.59 9.20
CA ALA A 105 8.32 -7.36 9.89
C ALA A 105 9.79 -7.36 10.36
N GLU A 106 10.31 -8.50 10.82
CA GLU A 106 11.72 -8.64 11.20
C GLU A 106 12.65 -8.41 10.01
N GLU A 107 12.33 -8.98 8.85
CA GLU A 107 13.11 -8.82 7.62
C GLU A 107 13.14 -7.35 7.16
N LEU A 108 11.99 -6.68 7.19
CA LEU A 108 11.90 -5.24 6.90
C LEU A 108 12.72 -4.40 7.88
N ALA A 109 12.64 -4.68 9.18
CA ALA A 109 13.38 -3.95 10.21
C ALA A 109 14.90 -4.21 10.13
N GLN A 110 15.31 -5.39 9.66
CA GLN A 110 16.71 -5.80 9.61
C GLN A 110 17.53 -4.89 8.69
N GLU A 111 16.92 -4.35 7.62
CA GLU A 111 17.57 -3.42 6.70
C GLU A 111 18.05 -2.13 7.37
N TYR A 112 17.45 -1.76 8.51
CA TYR A 112 17.70 -0.50 9.23
C TYR A 112 18.45 -0.68 10.55
N GLN A 113 18.80 -1.91 10.95
CA GLN A 113 19.36 -2.17 12.29
C GLN A 113 20.63 -1.39 12.62
N GLU A 114 21.53 -1.24 11.63
CA GLU A 114 22.79 -0.50 11.84
C GLU A 114 22.54 1.01 12.04
N GLU A 115 21.54 1.56 11.33
CA GLU A 115 21.17 2.97 11.40
C GLU A 115 20.53 3.32 12.76
N LEU A 116 19.68 2.41 13.28
CA LEU A 116 18.97 2.59 14.54
C LEU A 116 19.89 2.69 15.77
N ALA A 117 21.10 2.13 15.73
CA ALA A 117 21.96 1.99 16.90
C ALA A 117 22.33 3.32 17.57
N ASN A 118 22.42 4.41 16.81
CA ASN A 118 22.81 5.73 17.29
C ASN A 118 21.65 6.76 17.30
N MET A 119 20.43 6.32 16.99
CA MET A 119 19.25 7.18 16.93
C MET A 119 18.55 7.30 18.27
N SER A 120 18.11 8.51 18.60
CA SER A 120 17.14 8.81 19.66
C SER A 120 15.76 8.22 19.35
N MET A 121 14.89 8.13 20.36
CA MET A 121 13.52 7.61 20.18
C MET A 121 12.74 8.40 19.11
N GLU A 122 12.85 9.73 19.08
CA GLU A 122 12.15 10.59 18.12
C GLU A 122 12.69 10.40 16.70
N GLU A 123 14.01 10.22 16.52
CA GLU A 123 14.60 9.87 15.21
C GLU A 123 14.12 8.50 14.72
N ARG A 124 14.02 7.51 15.62
CA ARG A 124 13.48 6.19 15.28
C ARG A 124 12.00 6.25 14.91
N LEU A 125 11.21 7.08 15.60
CA LEU A 125 9.79 7.30 15.28
C LEU A 125 9.61 7.90 13.88
N GLU A 126 10.47 8.85 13.50
CA GLU A 126 10.43 9.44 12.16
C GLU A 126 10.82 8.40 11.09
N LEU A 127 11.84 7.58 11.35
CA LEU A 127 12.22 6.50 10.44
C LEU A 127 11.10 5.45 10.29
N VAL A 128 10.41 5.09 11.39
CA VAL A 128 9.24 4.21 11.35
C VAL A 128 8.13 4.82 10.49
N LYS A 129 7.85 6.12 10.65
CA LYS A 129 6.87 6.83 9.83
C LYS A 129 7.24 6.79 8.35
N GLU A 130 8.50 7.02 8.01
CA GLU A 130 8.98 6.96 6.62
C GLU A 130 8.82 5.55 6.04
N LEU A 131 9.30 4.53 6.76
CA LEU A 131 9.22 3.14 6.32
C LEU A 131 7.77 2.68 6.10
N LEU A 132 6.88 2.93 7.07
CA LEU A 132 5.46 2.60 6.90
C LEU A 132 4.82 3.39 5.74
N SER A 133 5.27 4.61 5.48
CA SER A 133 4.78 5.39 4.33
C SER A 133 5.20 4.77 3.00
N GLN A 134 6.39 4.18 2.91
CA GLN A 134 6.86 3.42 1.74
C GLN A 134 6.02 2.16 1.53
N GLU A 135 5.58 1.51 2.61
CA GLU A 135 4.64 0.38 2.60
C GLU A 135 3.18 0.80 2.26
N GLY A 136 2.93 2.10 2.08
CA GLY A 136 1.63 2.64 1.66
C GLY A 136 0.70 3.01 2.80
N PHE A 137 1.19 3.08 4.03
CA PHE A 137 0.45 3.67 5.14
C PHE A 137 0.50 5.20 5.08
N THR A 138 -0.44 5.85 5.76
CA THR A 138 -0.29 7.25 6.15
C THR A 138 -0.14 7.28 7.65
N VAL A 139 1.02 7.69 8.15
CA VAL A 139 1.37 7.60 9.56
C VAL A 139 1.74 8.97 10.12
N GLU A 140 1.24 9.26 11.31
CA GLU A 140 1.67 10.40 12.12
C GLU A 140 2.00 9.92 13.53
N TRP A 141 2.82 10.66 14.26
CA TRP A 141 3.09 10.36 15.65
C TRP A 141 3.06 11.64 16.50
N GLU A 142 2.70 11.49 17.77
CA GLU A 142 2.71 12.57 18.75
C GLU A 142 3.30 12.11 20.08
N ARG A 143 3.82 13.06 20.85
CA ARG A 143 4.27 12.83 22.23
C ARG A 143 3.24 13.39 23.21
N THR A 144 2.75 12.56 24.11
CA THR A 144 1.85 12.95 25.21
C THR A 144 2.55 12.66 26.54
N GLY A 145 3.23 13.66 27.10
CA GLY A 145 4.02 13.46 28.34
C GLY A 145 5.21 12.52 28.09
N ASP A 146 5.22 11.37 28.77
CA ASP A 146 6.25 10.34 28.67
C ASP A 146 5.86 9.19 27.72
N GLU A 147 4.73 9.32 27.04
CA GLU A 147 4.24 8.34 26.05
C GLU A 147 4.33 8.91 24.64
N TYR A 148 4.62 8.03 23.69
CA TYR A 148 4.46 8.32 22.27
C TYR A 148 3.26 7.57 21.72
N LYS A 149 2.56 8.20 20.78
CA LYS A 149 1.47 7.59 20.04
C LYS A 149 1.78 7.62 18.57
N ILE A 150 1.57 6.49 17.90
CA ILE A 150 1.65 6.37 16.45
C ILE A 150 0.25 6.12 15.92
N HIS A 151 -0.16 6.92 14.95
CA HIS A 151 -1.47 6.86 14.30
C HIS A 151 -1.31 6.43 12.85
N GLU A 152 -1.82 5.24 12.52
CA GLU A 152 -1.92 4.79 11.13
C GLU A 152 -3.27 5.25 10.55
N ILE A 153 -3.27 6.48 10.03
CA ILE A 153 -4.43 7.17 9.46
C ILE A 153 -5.03 6.36 8.30
N THR A 154 -4.18 5.75 7.46
CA THR A 154 -4.62 4.83 6.42
C THR A 154 -3.82 3.53 6.48
N CYS A 155 -4.51 2.40 6.24
CA CYS A 155 -3.92 1.08 6.22
C CYS A 155 -4.04 0.47 4.81
N PRO A 156 -2.93 0.19 4.11
CA PRO A 156 -2.95 -0.42 2.77
C PRO A 156 -3.52 -1.84 2.80
N TYR A 157 -3.48 -2.48 3.97
CA TYR A 157 -3.94 -3.86 4.18
C TYR A 157 -5.41 -3.96 4.61
N TYR A 158 -6.15 -2.85 4.74
CA TYR A 158 -7.51 -2.84 5.28
C TYR A 158 -8.43 -3.92 4.69
N HIS A 159 -8.49 -4.03 3.37
CA HIS A 159 -9.35 -4.99 2.68
C HIS A 159 -8.98 -6.46 2.96
N ILE A 160 -7.70 -6.74 3.21
CA ILE A 160 -7.23 -8.07 3.61
C ILE A 160 -7.52 -8.28 5.10
N GLY A 161 -7.18 -7.30 5.94
CA GLY A 161 -7.31 -7.31 7.39
C GLY A 161 -8.71 -7.63 7.89
N VAL A 162 -9.77 -7.20 7.18
CA VAL A 162 -11.17 -7.52 7.53
C VAL A 162 -11.42 -9.02 7.70
N ASN A 163 -10.82 -9.87 6.86
CA ASN A 163 -10.97 -11.33 6.93
C ASN A 163 -9.71 -12.04 7.46
N HIS A 164 -8.60 -11.31 7.53
CA HIS A 164 -7.27 -11.79 7.88
C HIS A 164 -6.56 -10.82 8.84
N PRO A 165 -7.10 -10.64 10.07
CA PRO A 165 -6.52 -9.70 11.03
C PRO A 165 -5.09 -10.06 11.45
N GLU A 166 -4.66 -11.30 11.23
CA GLU A 166 -3.26 -11.72 11.41
C GLU A 166 -2.25 -10.87 10.62
N VAL A 167 -2.65 -10.26 9.49
CA VAL A 167 -1.81 -9.34 8.70
C VAL A 167 -1.42 -8.09 9.50
N CYS A 168 -2.27 -7.66 10.43
CA CYS A 168 -2.01 -6.52 11.32
C CYS A 168 -0.99 -6.83 12.44
N THR A 169 -0.30 -7.97 12.34
CA THR A 169 0.90 -8.26 13.14
C THR A 169 2.14 -7.65 12.50
N ILE A 170 2.15 -7.42 11.18
CA ILE A 170 3.32 -6.89 10.46
C ILE A 170 3.70 -5.51 11.00
N ASP A 171 2.76 -4.56 10.95
CA ASP A 171 2.92 -3.18 11.40
C ASP A 171 3.24 -3.11 12.90
N GLN A 172 2.51 -3.83 13.74
CA GLN A 172 2.78 -3.86 15.18
C GLN A 172 4.17 -4.41 15.51
N ALA A 173 4.59 -5.50 14.86
CA ALA A 173 5.90 -6.10 15.07
C ALA A 173 7.01 -5.18 14.54
N LEU A 174 6.80 -4.55 13.39
CA LEU A 174 7.74 -3.62 12.77
C LEU A 174 7.99 -2.41 13.67
N ILE A 175 6.92 -1.75 14.13
CA ILE A 175 7.01 -0.63 15.08
C ILE A 175 7.77 -1.07 16.34
N SER A 176 7.36 -2.19 16.94
CA SER A 176 7.97 -2.66 18.18
C SER A 176 9.47 -2.96 18.01
N LYS A 177 9.84 -3.52 16.86
CA LYS A 177 11.22 -3.87 16.53
C LYS A 177 12.09 -2.64 16.30
N MET A 178 11.63 -1.71 15.46
CA MET A 178 12.36 -0.49 15.12
C MET A 178 12.58 0.40 16.35
N LEU A 179 11.59 0.46 17.26
CA LEU A 179 11.70 1.25 18.48
C LEU A 179 12.40 0.51 19.63
N ALA A 180 12.62 -0.79 19.51
CA ALA A 180 13.15 -1.68 20.55
C ALA A 180 12.32 -1.69 21.85
N VAL A 181 11.02 -1.39 21.74
CA VAL A 181 10.05 -1.35 22.85
C VAL A 181 8.71 -1.89 22.36
N PRO A 182 7.92 -2.58 23.21
CA PRO A 182 6.62 -3.09 22.78
C PRO A 182 5.66 -1.97 22.39
N ALA A 183 5.03 -2.11 21.22
CA ALA A 183 3.94 -1.23 20.78
C ALA A 183 2.58 -1.84 21.15
N GLU A 184 1.80 -1.11 21.96
CA GLU A 184 0.46 -1.54 22.35
C GLU A 184 -0.61 -0.93 21.44
N LYS A 185 -1.35 -1.77 20.71
CA LYS A 185 -2.46 -1.33 19.86
C LYS A 185 -3.70 -1.03 20.71
N VAL A 186 -4.02 0.25 20.86
CA VAL A 186 -5.17 0.72 21.68
C VAL A 186 -6.41 1.07 20.85
N GLN A 187 -6.23 1.34 19.56
CA GLN A 187 -7.33 1.56 18.61
C GLN A 187 -7.05 0.78 17.33
N CYS A 188 -8.13 0.30 16.69
CA CYS A 188 -8.01 -0.44 15.44
C CYS A 188 -9.17 -0.11 14.49
N ILE A 189 -8.83 0.22 13.25
CA ILE A 189 -9.82 0.49 12.19
C ILE A 189 -10.71 -0.73 11.91
N LEU A 190 -10.17 -1.94 12.06
CA LEU A 190 -10.94 -3.18 11.89
C LEU A 190 -11.98 -3.39 13.00
N SER A 191 -11.80 -2.72 14.15
CA SER A 191 -12.73 -2.71 15.28
C SER A 191 -13.67 -1.50 15.28
N GLY A 192 -13.71 -0.74 14.18
CA GLY A 192 -14.62 0.42 14.02
C GLY A 192 -14.08 1.76 14.49
N SER A 193 -12.79 1.85 14.85
CA SER A 193 -12.11 3.14 15.06
C SER A 193 -11.85 3.85 13.73
N THR A 194 -11.59 5.16 13.75
CA THR A 194 -11.25 5.92 12.52
C THR A 194 -9.91 5.50 11.93
N TYR A 195 -8.95 5.13 12.79
CA TYR A 195 -7.60 4.70 12.44
C TYR A 195 -7.04 3.77 13.53
N CYS A 196 -5.92 3.12 13.27
CA CYS A 196 -5.19 2.38 14.30
C CYS A 196 -4.31 3.33 15.11
N THR A 197 -4.19 3.09 16.43
CA THR A 197 -3.30 3.84 17.31
C THR A 197 -2.48 2.87 18.14
N TYR A 198 -1.16 3.10 18.18
CA TYR A 198 -0.21 2.39 19.03
C TYR A 198 0.33 3.31 20.10
N VAL A 199 0.40 2.82 21.33
CA VAL A 199 1.03 3.52 22.45
C VAL A 199 2.39 2.88 22.70
N ILE A 200 3.40 3.73 22.83
CA ILE A 200 4.77 3.39 23.15
C ILE A 200 5.12 3.99 24.51
N HIS A 201 5.35 3.14 25.50
CA HIS A 201 5.83 3.55 26.80
C HIS A 201 7.36 3.54 26.80
N GLN A 202 8.00 4.67 27.09
CA GLN A 202 9.45 4.66 27.30
C GLN A 202 9.76 3.81 28.53
N PRO A 203 10.71 2.85 28.44
CA PRO A 203 11.24 2.21 29.63
C PRO A 203 11.89 3.30 30.49
N MET A 204 11.42 3.45 31.73
CA MET A 204 12.02 4.38 32.68
C MET A 204 13.53 4.11 32.74
N GLU A 205 14.36 5.12 32.44
CA GLU A 205 15.78 5.06 32.70
C GLU A 205 15.96 4.78 34.19
N LYS A 206 16.56 3.64 34.54
CA LYS A 206 17.00 3.40 35.91
C LYS A 206 18.13 4.39 36.16
N GLU A 207 17.84 5.47 36.88
CA GLU A 207 18.85 6.32 37.51
C GLU A 207 19.84 5.41 38.24
N SER A 208 21.12 5.49 37.83
CA SER A 208 22.25 4.82 38.48
C SER A 208 22.81 5.68 39.61
#